data_AF-A0A238WRD7-F1
#
_entry.id   AF-A0A238WRD7-F1
#
_cell.length_a   1.000
_cell.length_b   1.000
_cell.length_c   1.000
_cell.angle_alpha   90.00
_cell.angle_beta   90.00
_cell.angle_gamma   90.00
#
_symmetry.space_group_name_H-M   'P 1'
#
loop_
_entity.id
_entity.type
_entity.pdbx_description
1 polymer ?
#
loop_
_entity_poly.entity_id
_entity_poly.type
_entity_poly.pdbx_seq_one_letter_code
_entity_poly.pdbx_strand_id
1 'polypeptide(L)'
;MLDLRLIAALGEPSYWRRNHKGDRLQDDGASRMEMQPRNQGSEFVGNRLRPLAAAVAARTPAQISDGLRGRSIRDEIGKDDAQSCTPTGLADPGPTDNALAWCALWGISQFPIAFRRNGVALTSAHTGRGTAGYYAVPVWSGRWRTARYRSVVVGGQLTRFAEGGLTPSSLGRPAGPTVLVDAMTREWLAARGVTGVVRFEVRRFGSASAPERRAARGTILKTGQS
;
A
#
# COMPACT_ATOMS: atom_id res chain seq x y z
N MET A 1 -13.27 -9.99 17.26
CA MET A 1 -13.39 -10.56 15.90
C MET A 1 -12.61 -9.67 14.96
N LEU A 2 -11.57 -10.18 14.29
CA LEU A 2 -10.77 -9.41 13.33
C LEU A 2 -11.64 -9.09 12.10
N ASP A 3 -11.56 -7.88 11.56
CA ASP A 3 -12.34 -7.49 10.37
C ASP A 3 -11.87 -8.34 9.17
N LEU A 4 -12.76 -9.17 8.60
CA LEU A 4 -12.46 -9.99 7.43
C LEU A 4 -11.98 -9.16 6.23
N ARG A 5 -12.37 -7.89 6.14
CA ARG A 5 -11.88 -6.97 5.11
C ARG A 5 -10.42 -6.59 5.32
N LEU A 6 -9.98 -6.45 6.58
CA LEU A 6 -8.57 -6.20 6.89
C LEU A 6 -7.72 -7.38 6.41
N ILE A 7 -8.10 -8.61 6.77
CA ILE A 7 -7.38 -9.82 6.34
C ILE A 7 -7.35 -9.91 4.81
N ALA A 8 -8.51 -9.76 4.16
CA ALA A 8 -8.63 -9.86 2.71
C ALA A 8 -7.79 -8.79 1.97
N ALA A 9 -7.73 -7.56 2.48
CA ALA A 9 -7.05 -6.44 1.84
C ALA A 9 -5.55 -6.33 2.18
N LEU A 10 -5.08 -6.99 3.23
CA LEU A 10 -3.66 -7.27 3.42
C LEU A 10 -3.20 -8.39 2.47
N GLY A 11 -4.14 -9.26 2.10
CA GLY A 11 -3.97 -10.35 1.16
C GLY A 11 -3.46 -11.60 1.86
N GLU A 12 -4.16 -12.70 1.63
CA GLU A 12 -3.78 -14.01 2.13
C GLU A 12 -2.68 -14.62 1.25
N PRO A 13 -1.83 -15.51 1.82
CA PRO A 13 -0.87 -16.26 1.01
C PRO A 13 -1.60 -17.03 -0.09
N SER A 14 -1.21 -16.85 -1.35
CA SER A 14 -1.82 -17.62 -2.43
C SER A 14 -1.30 -19.05 -2.46
N TYR A 15 -2.16 -19.99 -2.09
CA TYR A 15 -1.85 -21.43 -2.11
C TYR A 15 -2.15 -22.10 -3.48
N TRP A 16 -2.89 -21.42 -4.35
CA TRP A 16 -3.30 -21.93 -5.66
C TRP A 16 -2.32 -21.60 -6.80
N ARG A 17 -1.42 -20.63 -6.61
CA ARG A 17 -0.44 -20.20 -7.61
C ARG A 17 0.88 -20.94 -7.41
N ARG A 18 1.41 -21.50 -8.50
CA ARG A 18 2.72 -22.13 -8.53
C ARG A 18 3.54 -21.62 -9.70
N ASN A 19 4.85 -21.57 -9.55
CA ASN A 19 5.77 -21.34 -10.66
C ASN A 19 5.93 -22.62 -11.49
N HIS A 20 6.70 -22.55 -12.59
CA HIS A 20 6.98 -23.72 -13.45
C HIS A 20 7.73 -24.85 -12.73
N LYS A 21 8.42 -24.55 -11.61
CA LYS A 21 9.12 -25.53 -10.78
C LYS A 21 8.22 -26.16 -9.70
N GLY A 22 6.97 -25.72 -9.60
CA GLY A 22 6.01 -26.21 -8.60
C GLY A 22 6.03 -25.46 -7.26
N ASP A 23 6.91 -24.48 -7.08
CA ASP A 23 7.00 -23.68 -5.85
C ASP A 23 5.77 -22.78 -5.72
N ARG A 24 5.26 -22.64 -4.50
CA ARG A 24 4.12 -21.77 -4.18
C ARG A 24 4.52 -20.30 -4.33
N LEU A 25 3.77 -19.55 -5.14
CA LEU A 25 3.93 -18.11 -5.29
C LEU A 25 3.06 -17.39 -4.26
N GLN A 26 3.43 -17.42 -2.97
CA GLN A 26 2.59 -16.92 -1.87
C GLN A 26 2.31 -15.41 -1.94
N ASP A 27 3.25 -14.63 -2.48
CA ASP A 27 3.14 -13.19 -2.70
C ASP A 27 2.08 -12.82 -3.76
N ASP A 28 1.64 -13.74 -4.64
CA ASP A 28 0.74 -13.41 -5.74
C ASP A 28 -0.67 -13.03 -5.25
N GLY A 29 -1.09 -13.52 -4.09
CA GLY A 29 -2.35 -13.16 -3.41
C GLY A 29 -2.27 -11.91 -2.53
N ALA A 30 -1.06 -11.43 -2.24
CA ALA A 30 -0.84 -10.30 -1.35
C ALA A 30 -1.25 -8.96 -1.96
N SER A 31 -1.60 -8.01 -1.09
CA SER A 31 -1.69 -6.60 -1.44
C SER A 31 -0.38 -6.10 -2.03
N ARG A 32 -0.44 -5.20 -3.02
CA ARG A 32 0.74 -4.50 -3.51
C ARG A 32 1.18 -3.35 -2.60
N MET A 33 0.31 -2.94 -1.67
CA MET A 33 0.58 -1.89 -0.69
C MET A 33 1.34 -2.41 0.54
N GLU A 34 1.10 -3.68 0.90
CA GLU A 34 1.76 -4.35 2.02
C GLU A 34 2.97 -5.09 1.44
N MET A 35 4.19 -4.71 1.85
CA MET A 35 5.41 -5.11 1.16
C MET A 35 6.27 -6.11 1.95
N GLN A 36 5.75 -6.68 3.04
CA GLN A 36 6.41 -7.76 3.77
C GLN A 36 6.56 -9.00 2.86
N PRO A 37 7.78 -9.52 2.69
CA PRO A 37 7.99 -10.76 1.95
C PRO A 37 7.28 -11.95 2.61
N ARG A 38 6.57 -12.77 1.82
CA ARG A 38 5.98 -14.05 2.25
C ARG A 38 6.80 -15.20 1.67
N ASN A 39 7.92 -15.52 2.32
CA ASN A 39 8.78 -16.65 1.96
C ASN A 39 8.61 -17.81 2.97
N GLN A 40 8.78 -19.04 2.50
CA GLN A 40 8.88 -20.25 3.36
C GLN A 40 7.70 -20.45 4.34
N GLY A 41 6.48 -20.06 3.98
CA GLY A 41 5.33 -20.17 4.88
C GLY A 41 5.17 -19.01 5.87
N SER A 42 6.04 -17.99 5.81
CA SER A 42 5.83 -16.72 6.50
C SER A 42 4.51 -16.09 6.05
N GLU A 43 3.67 -15.73 7.02
CA GLU A 43 2.39 -15.11 6.79
C GLU A 43 2.26 -13.82 7.62
N PHE A 44 1.52 -12.85 7.07
CA PHE A 44 1.52 -11.48 7.57
C PHE A 44 0.82 -11.32 8.94
N VAL A 45 -0.23 -12.09 9.21
CA VAL A 45 -1.07 -11.95 10.40
C VAL A 45 -0.26 -12.27 11.65
N GLY A 46 0.38 -13.42 11.70
CA GLY A 46 1.19 -13.89 12.82
C GLY A 46 2.52 -13.15 12.95
N ASN A 47 3.17 -12.84 11.83
CA ASN A 47 4.51 -12.24 11.87
C ASN A 47 4.49 -10.71 12.00
N ARG A 48 3.39 -10.04 11.65
CA ARG A 48 3.32 -8.57 11.68
C ARG A 48 2.09 -8.02 12.39
N LEU A 49 0.88 -8.40 11.95
CA LEU A 49 -0.34 -7.80 12.48
C LEU A 49 -0.54 -8.08 13.98
N ARG A 50 -0.38 -9.34 14.40
CA ARG A 50 -0.58 -9.77 15.79
C ARG A 50 0.45 -9.12 16.74
N PRO A 51 1.77 -9.14 16.47
CA PRO A 51 2.75 -8.45 17.30
C PRO A 51 2.48 -6.95 17.41
N LEU A 52 2.17 -6.27 16.29
CA LEU A 52 1.83 -4.84 16.30
C LEU A 52 0.58 -4.57 17.15
N ALA A 53 -0.49 -5.34 16.94
CA ALA A 53 -1.72 -5.17 17.69
C ALA A 53 -1.51 -5.38 19.20
N ALA A 54 -0.70 -6.37 19.58
CA ALA A 54 -0.36 -6.61 20.99
C ALA A 54 0.44 -5.45 21.60
N ALA A 55 1.44 -4.93 20.88
CA ALA A 55 2.24 -3.79 21.33
C ALA A 55 1.38 -2.53 21.52
N VAL A 56 0.50 -2.22 20.56
CA VAL A 56 -0.40 -1.06 20.64
C VAL A 56 -1.45 -1.25 21.75
N ALA A 57 -2.00 -2.45 21.93
CA ALA A 57 -3.00 -2.72 22.96
C ALA A 57 -2.45 -2.61 24.38
N ALA A 58 -1.14 -2.77 24.58
CA ALA A 58 -0.49 -2.59 25.88
C ALA A 58 -0.27 -1.10 26.25
N ARG A 59 -0.49 -0.17 25.31
CA ARG A 59 -0.27 1.27 25.53
C ARG A 59 -1.51 1.95 26.10
N THR A 60 -1.26 3.06 26.81
CA THR A 60 -2.31 4.00 27.20
C THR A 60 -2.83 4.81 26.00
N PRO A 61 -4.06 5.36 26.05
CA PRO A 61 -4.57 6.22 24.99
C PRO A 61 -3.69 7.43 24.66
N ALA A 62 -3.01 8.01 25.66
CA ALA A 62 -2.09 9.12 25.47
C ALA A 62 -0.87 8.72 24.63
N GLN A 63 -0.23 7.59 24.96
CA GLN A 63 0.91 7.05 24.21
C GLN A 63 0.54 6.70 22.77
N ILE A 64 -0.65 6.13 22.54
CA ILE A 64 -1.16 5.87 21.18
C ILE A 64 -1.33 7.19 20.42
N SER A 65 -1.98 8.16 21.06
CA SER A 65 -2.24 9.50 20.51
C SER A 65 -0.94 10.24 20.14
N ASP A 66 0.11 10.12 20.95
CA ASP A 66 1.42 10.74 20.71
C ASP A 66 2.19 10.02 19.60
N GLY A 67 2.15 8.69 19.56
CA GLY A 67 2.72 7.87 18.49
C GLY A 67 2.11 8.18 17.12
N LEU A 68 0.78 8.24 17.03
CA LEU A 68 0.06 8.59 15.79
C LEU A 68 0.38 10.00 15.27
N ARG A 69 0.72 10.93 16.17
CA ARG A 69 1.08 12.31 15.83
C ARG A 69 2.58 12.52 15.62
N GLY A 70 3.40 11.48 15.78
CA GLY A 70 4.85 11.56 15.67
C GLY A 70 5.52 12.36 16.80
N ARG A 71 4.85 12.55 17.95
CA ARG A 71 5.44 13.21 19.13
C ARG A 71 6.38 12.29 19.90
N SER A 72 6.18 10.99 19.77
CA SER A 72 7.04 9.94 20.29
C SER A 72 7.17 8.83 19.26
N ILE A 73 8.34 8.20 19.18
CA ILE A 73 8.56 7.01 18.35
C ILE A 73 8.92 5.86 19.28
N ARG A 74 8.06 4.85 19.35
CA ARG A 74 8.32 3.58 20.03
C ARG A 74 8.03 2.43 19.08
N ASP A 75 9.06 1.67 18.74
CA ASP A 75 9.02 0.53 17.84
C ASP A 75 9.30 -0.75 18.64
N GLU A 76 8.35 -1.15 19.48
CA GLU A 76 8.56 -2.30 20.38
C GLU A 76 8.76 -3.61 19.63
N ILE A 77 8.22 -3.74 18.40
CA ILE A 77 8.34 -4.98 17.62
C ILE A 77 9.66 -5.02 16.85
N GLY A 78 10.16 -3.85 16.43
CA GLY A 78 11.48 -3.65 15.84
C GLY A 78 12.57 -3.43 16.87
N LYS A 79 12.24 -3.41 18.17
CA LYS A 79 13.16 -3.16 19.29
C LYS A 79 13.89 -1.83 19.17
N ASP A 80 13.24 -0.82 18.62
CA ASP A 80 13.82 0.50 18.32
C ASP A 80 15.11 0.42 17.46
N ASP A 81 15.24 -0.65 16.66
CA ASP A 81 16.42 -0.91 15.83
C ASP A 81 16.50 0.06 14.63
N ALA A 82 17.71 0.55 14.35
CA ALA A 82 17.98 1.49 13.26
C ALA A 82 17.68 0.91 11.86
N GLN A 83 17.59 -0.40 11.72
CA GLN A 83 17.26 -1.14 10.51
C GLN A 83 15.90 -1.83 10.61
N SER A 84 15.05 -1.41 11.56
CA SER A 84 13.72 -1.99 11.73
C SER A 84 12.87 -1.92 10.46
N CYS A 85 12.23 -3.03 10.12
CA CYS A 85 11.29 -3.13 9.00
C CYS A 85 9.82 -2.96 9.44
N THR A 86 9.57 -2.36 10.62
CA THR A 86 8.23 -2.02 11.12
C THR A 86 7.35 -1.22 10.15
N PRO A 87 7.88 -0.30 9.31
CA PRO A 87 7.09 0.39 8.30
C PRO A 87 6.46 -0.51 7.22
N THR A 88 6.87 -1.77 7.11
CA THR A 88 6.38 -2.72 6.08
C THR A 88 6.49 -2.19 4.64
N GLY A 89 7.56 -1.44 4.35
CA GLY A 89 7.82 -0.85 3.04
C GLY A 89 7.03 0.43 2.73
N LEU A 90 6.24 0.97 3.67
CA LEU A 90 5.61 2.29 3.51
C LEU A 90 6.57 3.46 3.80
N ALA A 91 7.73 3.17 4.39
CA ALA A 91 8.83 4.10 4.62
C ALA A 91 10.17 3.35 4.52
N ASP A 92 11.27 4.11 4.58
CA ASP A 92 12.62 3.55 4.73
C ASP A 92 12.74 2.79 6.07
N PRO A 93 13.64 1.79 6.17
CA PRO A 93 13.89 1.08 7.41
C PRO A 93 14.35 2.04 8.50
N GLY A 94 13.94 1.70 9.71
CA GLY A 94 14.23 2.45 10.90
C GLY A 94 13.06 2.42 11.87
N PRO A 95 13.28 2.94 13.09
CA PRO A 95 12.26 2.93 14.13
C PRO A 95 11.02 3.66 13.64
N THR A 96 9.88 2.97 13.66
CA THR A 96 8.57 3.57 13.37
C THR A 96 7.62 3.22 14.47
N ASP A 97 6.86 4.24 14.91
CA ASP A 97 5.94 4.03 16.02
C ASP A 97 4.91 2.95 15.69
N ASN A 98 4.78 1.96 16.57
CA ASN A 98 3.87 0.84 16.34
C ASN A 98 2.40 1.26 16.19
N ALA A 99 1.96 2.35 16.83
CA ALA A 99 0.61 2.85 16.63
C ALA A 99 0.41 3.40 15.21
N LEU A 100 1.42 4.09 14.67
CA LEU A 100 1.42 4.58 13.30
C LEU A 100 1.45 3.43 12.29
N ALA A 101 2.35 2.46 12.47
CA ALA A 101 2.45 1.27 11.62
C ALA A 101 1.13 0.46 11.63
N TRP A 102 0.56 0.23 12.81
CA TRP A 102 -0.72 -0.46 12.95
C TRP A 102 -1.87 0.31 12.29
N CYS A 103 -1.92 1.65 12.43
CA CYS A 103 -2.91 2.49 11.77
C CYS A 103 -2.79 2.42 10.23
N ALA A 104 -1.56 2.36 9.71
CA ALA A 104 -1.32 2.22 8.28
C ALA A 104 -1.90 0.92 7.72
N LEU A 105 -1.89 -0.19 8.47
CA LEU A 105 -2.52 -1.45 8.06
C LEU A 105 -4.05 -1.31 7.90
N TRP A 106 -4.70 -0.53 8.77
CA TRP A 106 -6.11 -0.17 8.60
C TRP A 106 -6.35 0.75 7.41
N GLY A 107 -5.37 1.60 7.06
CA GLY A 107 -5.37 2.36 5.82
C GLY A 107 -5.31 1.45 4.59
N ILE A 108 -4.40 0.47 4.58
CA ILE A 108 -4.28 -0.54 3.52
C ILE A 108 -5.59 -1.31 3.35
N SER A 109 -6.32 -1.59 4.43
CA SER A 109 -7.60 -2.30 4.32
C SER A 109 -8.69 -1.57 3.54
N GLN A 110 -8.49 -0.27 3.28
CA GLN A 110 -9.38 0.52 2.44
C GLN A 110 -9.09 0.39 0.93
N PHE A 111 -8.09 -0.41 0.53
CA PHE A 111 -7.77 -0.71 -0.86
C PHE A 111 -8.24 -2.12 -1.22
N PRO A 112 -9.40 -2.27 -1.88
CA PRO A 112 -9.87 -3.58 -2.33
C PRO A 112 -8.84 -4.33 -3.17
N ILE A 113 -8.82 -5.66 -2.98
CA ILE A 113 -8.04 -6.60 -3.77
C ILE A 113 -8.99 -7.50 -4.57
N ALA A 114 -8.65 -7.72 -5.85
CA ALA A 114 -9.31 -8.72 -6.69
C ALA A 114 -8.34 -9.87 -6.98
N PHE A 115 -8.65 -11.06 -6.44
CA PHE A 115 -7.87 -12.26 -6.68
C PHE A 115 -8.00 -12.73 -8.12
N ARG A 116 -6.91 -13.30 -8.66
CA ARG A 116 -6.89 -13.87 -10.01
C ARG A 116 -6.45 -15.32 -9.97
N ARG A 117 -7.16 -16.17 -10.72
CA ARG A 117 -6.78 -17.58 -10.92
C ARG A 117 -5.44 -17.68 -11.66
N ASN A 118 -5.32 -16.93 -12.76
CA ASN A 118 -4.18 -16.96 -13.67
C ASN A 118 -3.39 -15.64 -13.63
N GLY A 119 -3.02 -15.17 -12.44
CA GLY A 119 -2.15 -14.00 -12.30
C GLY A 119 -1.99 -13.55 -10.86
N VAL A 120 -1.25 -12.45 -10.73
CA VAL A 120 -1.12 -11.66 -9.51
C VAL A 120 -2.45 -10.98 -9.17
N ALA A 121 -2.81 -10.94 -7.89
CA ALA A 121 -3.97 -10.21 -7.40
C ALA A 121 -3.85 -8.71 -7.71
N LEU A 122 -4.97 -8.09 -8.08
CA LEU A 122 -5.02 -6.66 -8.39
C LEU A 122 -5.36 -5.90 -7.13
N THR A 123 -4.47 -5.01 -6.70
CA THR A 123 -4.74 -4.04 -5.64
C THR A 123 -5.25 -2.76 -6.28
N SER A 124 -6.40 -2.27 -5.82
CA SER A 124 -6.94 -0.97 -6.25
C SER A 124 -5.90 0.16 -6.05
N ALA A 125 -5.93 1.17 -6.92
CA ALA A 125 -4.99 2.29 -6.94
C ALA A 125 -3.49 1.92 -7.09
N HIS A 126 -3.15 0.67 -7.39
CA HIS A 126 -1.82 0.27 -7.82
C HIS A 126 -1.76 0.17 -9.35
N THR A 127 -0.70 0.70 -9.96
CA THR A 127 -0.38 0.53 -11.39
C THR A 127 1.05 0.06 -11.56
N GLY A 128 1.31 -0.77 -12.57
CA GLY A 128 2.62 -1.37 -12.83
C GLY A 128 2.57 -2.88 -13.01
N ARG A 129 3.74 -3.50 -13.13
CA ARG A 129 3.87 -4.93 -13.43
C ARG A 129 4.40 -5.70 -12.23
N GLY A 130 3.62 -6.70 -11.80
CA GLY A 130 4.02 -7.63 -10.76
C GLY A 130 4.15 -6.95 -9.41
N THR A 131 5.39 -6.61 -9.03
CA THR A 131 5.72 -6.09 -7.70
C THR A 131 6.42 -4.73 -7.74
N ALA A 132 6.58 -4.17 -8.94
CA ALA A 132 7.06 -2.83 -9.19
C ALA A 132 5.93 -1.97 -9.76
N GLY A 133 6.06 -0.65 -9.59
CA GLY A 133 5.07 0.29 -10.12
C GLY A 133 4.84 1.46 -9.18
N TYR A 134 3.59 1.86 -9.07
CA TYR A 134 3.16 2.99 -8.28
C TYR A 134 1.88 2.67 -7.54
N TYR A 135 1.71 3.27 -6.38
CA TYR A 135 0.41 3.36 -5.73
C TYR A 135 -0.03 4.81 -5.57
N ALA A 136 -1.34 5.01 -5.59
CA ALA A 136 -1.97 6.31 -5.58
C ALA A 136 -2.91 6.46 -4.38
N VAL A 137 -2.74 7.53 -3.62
CA VAL A 137 -3.56 7.85 -2.45
C VAL A 137 -4.30 9.17 -2.73
N PRO A 138 -5.64 9.14 -2.86
CA PRO A 138 -6.42 10.37 -3.02
C PRO A 138 -6.40 11.23 -1.73
N VAL A 139 -6.41 12.54 -1.91
CA VAL A 139 -6.40 13.55 -0.84
C VAL A 139 -7.68 14.38 -0.94
N TRP A 140 -8.34 14.59 0.20
CA TRP A 140 -9.55 15.40 0.33
C TRP A 140 -9.25 16.65 1.16
N SER A 141 -9.89 17.77 0.83
CA SER A 141 -9.88 18.99 1.64
C SER A 141 -10.87 18.95 2.82
N GLY A 142 -11.76 17.96 2.85
CA GLY A 142 -12.82 17.85 3.86
C GLY A 142 -13.02 16.44 4.39
N ARG A 143 -14.05 16.27 5.21
CA ARG A 143 -14.43 14.96 5.77
C ARG A 143 -14.84 14.01 4.65
N TRP A 144 -14.36 12.78 4.73
CA TRP A 144 -14.73 11.71 3.82
C TRP A 144 -15.12 10.45 4.61
N ARG A 145 -15.88 9.57 3.96
CA ARG A 145 -16.28 8.27 4.52
C ARG A 145 -15.45 7.17 3.88
N THR A 146 -15.17 6.10 4.60
CA THR A 146 -14.42 4.94 4.03
C THR A 146 -15.09 4.36 2.78
N ALA A 147 -16.42 4.42 2.68
CA ALA A 147 -17.13 4.04 1.46
C ALA A 147 -16.81 4.94 0.25
N ARG A 148 -16.70 6.27 0.47
CA ARG A 148 -16.26 7.23 -0.56
C ARG A 148 -14.84 6.92 -1.01
N TYR A 149 -13.94 6.69 -0.05
CA TYR A 149 -12.56 6.30 -0.33
C TYR A 149 -12.50 5.08 -1.25
N ARG A 150 -13.17 3.98 -0.87
CA ARG A 150 -13.23 2.74 -1.65
C ARG A 150 -13.77 2.95 -3.06
N SER A 151 -14.84 3.75 -3.21
CA SER A 151 -15.38 4.07 -4.54
C SER A 151 -14.41 4.83 -5.44
N VAL A 152 -13.53 5.67 -4.86
CA VAL A 152 -12.52 6.41 -5.62
C VAL A 152 -11.35 5.51 -5.99
N VAL A 153 -10.81 4.70 -5.06
CA VAL A 153 -9.63 3.87 -5.33
C VAL A 153 -9.90 2.72 -6.30
N VAL A 154 -11.14 2.22 -6.37
CA VAL A 154 -11.57 1.23 -7.37
C VAL A 154 -11.84 1.88 -8.74
N GLY A 155 -12.12 3.19 -8.77
CA GLY A 155 -12.43 3.91 -10.00
C GLY A 155 -11.20 4.03 -10.91
N GLY A 156 -11.36 3.67 -12.18
CA GLY A 156 -10.29 3.80 -13.19
C GLY A 156 -9.82 5.24 -13.41
N GLN A 157 -10.59 6.24 -12.99
CA GLN A 157 -10.22 7.66 -12.99
C GLN A 157 -9.02 7.93 -12.07
N LEU A 158 -8.97 7.33 -10.87
CA LEU A 158 -7.83 7.53 -9.98
C LEU A 158 -6.56 6.97 -10.61
N THR A 159 -6.63 5.77 -11.16
CA THR A 159 -5.49 5.13 -11.84
C THR A 159 -5.03 5.95 -13.04
N ARG A 160 -5.94 6.38 -13.92
CA ARG A 160 -5.60 7.24 -15.07
C ARG A 160 -4.97 8.56 -14.65
N PHE A 161 -5.51 9.20 -13.60
CA PHE A 161 -4.95 10.43 -13.07
C PHE A 161 -3.54 10.22 -12.50
N ALA A 162 -3.34 9.14 -11.74
CA ALA A 162 -2.04 8.77 -11.19
C ALA A 162 -1.02 8.36 -12.25
N GLU A 163 -1.46 7.81 -13.39
CA GLU A 163 -0.60 7.51 -14.53
C GLU A 163 -0.16 8.76 -15.31
N GLY A 164 -0.81 9.91 -15.08
CA GLY A 164 -0.49 11.17 -15.71
C GLY A 164 0.99 11.53 -15.68
N GLY A 165 1.57 11.76 -16.87
CA GLY A 165 2.98 12.11 -17.02
C GLY A 165 3.96 10.93 -16.90
N LEU A 166 3.47 9.70 -16.71
CA LEU A 166 4.30 8.50 -16.75
C LEU A 166 4.43 7.96 -18.17
N THR A 167 5.60 7.40 -18.48
CA THR A 167 5.85 6.68 -19.73
C THR A 167 5.29 5.26 -19.64
N PRO A 168 4.87 4.64 -20.76
CA PRO A 168 4.46 3.24 -20.76
C PRO A 168 5.52 2.28 -20.18
N SER A 169 6.80 2.54 -20.44
CA SER A 169 7.91 1.75 -19.90
C SER A 169 7.97 1.77 -18.38
N SER A 170 7.71 2.92 -17.75
CA SER A 170 7.64 3.05 -16.28
C SER A 170 6.49 2.25 -15.66
N LEU A 171 5.46 1.94 -16.46
CA LEU A 171 4.32 1.11 -16.08
C LEU A 171 4.51 -0.37 -16.46
N GLY A 172 5.65 -0.73 -17.04
CA GLY A 172 5.92 -2.07 -17.56
C GLY A 172 5.09 -2.44 -18.79
N ARG A 173 4.67 -1.43 -19.59
CA ARG A 173 3.90 -1.56 -20.83
C ARG A 173 4.82 -1.35 -22.06
N PRO A 174 4.44 -1.86 -23.26
CA PRO A 174 5.16 -1.60 -24.50
C PRO A 174 5.33 -0.09 -24.79
N ALA A 175 6.36 0.26 -25.58
CA ALA A 175 6.65 1.64 -25.93
C ALA A 175 5.44 2.33 -26.59
N GLY A 176 5.24 3.60 -26.25
CA GLY A 176 4.09 4.39 -26.69
C GLY A 176 4.12 5.79 -26.07
N PRO A 177 3.10 6.62 -26.34
CA PRO A 177 3.05 7.98 -25.82
C PRO A 177 2.89 8.00 -24.29
N THR A 178 3.40 9.06 -23.67
CA THR A 178 3.16 9.39 -22.25
C THR A 178 1.67 9.49 -21.97
N VAL A 179 1.24 8.97 -20.81
CA VAL A 179 -0.17 9.01 -20.43
C VAL A 179 -0.59 10.45 -20.12
N LEU A 180 -1.60 10.93 -20.85
CA LEU A 180 -2.23 12.23 -20.63
C LEU A 180 -3.47 12.07 -19.75
N VAL A 181 -3.69 13.06 -18.87
CA VAL A 181 -4.88 13.10 -18.01
C VAL A 181 -5.94 13.96 -18.69
N ASP A 182 -7.06 13.34 -19.06
CA ASP A 182 -8.21 14.06 -19.63
C ASP A 182 -8.96 14.90 -18.59
N ALA A 183 -9.69 15.92 -19.06
CA ALA A 183 -10.46 16.83 -18.21
C ALA A 183 -11.55 16.10 -17.41
N MET A 184 -12.22 15.12 -18.04
CA MET A 184 -13.28 14.33 -17.40
C MET A 184 -12.78 13.57 -16.17
N THR A 185 -11.55 13.07 -16.20
CA THR A 185 -10.90 12.38 -15.07
C THR A 185 -10.67 13.34 -13.91
N ARG A 186 -10.24 14.58 -14.19
CA ARG A 186 -10.06 15.63 -13.17
C ARG A 186 -11.39 16.02 -12.55
N GLU A 187 -12.39 16.30 -13.38
CA GLU A 187 -13.74 16.68 -12.96
C GLU A 187 -14.39 15.58 -12.13
N TRP A 188 -14.24 14.32 -12.52
CA TRP A 188 -14.80 13.18 -11.78
C TRP A 188 -14.22 13.05 -10.36
N LEU A 189 -12.91 13.31 -10.21
CA LEU A 189 -12.21 13.32 -8.93
C LEU A 189 -12.63 14.53 -8.09
N ALA A 190 -12.66 15.72 -8.68
CA ALA A 190 -13.09 16.95 -8.04
C ALA A 190 -14.54 16.87 -7.54
N ALA A 191 -15.46 16.32 -8.35
CA ALA A 191 -16.86 16.07 -7.98
C ALA A 191 -17.01 15.09 -6.80
N ARG A 192 -15.95 14.38 -6.42
CA ARG A 192 -15.88 13.47 -5.25
C ARG A 192 -15.09 14.08 -4.09
N GLY A 193 -14.75 15.35 -4.17
CA GLY A 193 -14.01 16.12 -3.17
C GLY A 193 -12.50 15.85 -3.15
N VAL A 194 -11.96 15.17 -4.16
CA VAL A 194 -10.53 14.87 -4.25
C VAL A 194 -9.80 16.09 -4.80
N THR A 195 -8.95 16.71 -3.98
CA THR A 195 -8.16 17.91 -4.32
C THR A 195 -6.77 17.57 -4.85
N GLY A 196 -6.31 16.35 -4.59
CA GLY A 196 -5.05 15.85 -5.09
C GLY A 196 -4.93 14.35 -4.99
N VAL A 197 -3.87 13.82 -5.58
CA VAL A 197 -3.48 12.42 -5.49
C VAL A 197 -2.00 12.39 -5.17
N VAL A 198 -1.62 11.69 -4.11
CA VAL A 198 -0.22 11.40 -3.82
C VAL A 198 0.16 10.11 -4.53
N ARG A 199 1.15 10.18 -5.41
CA ARG A 199 1.70 9.04 -6.12
C ARG A 199 3.04 8.63 -5.51
N PHE A 200 3.17 7.36 -5.17
CA PHE A 200 4.39 6.79 -4.59
C PHE A 200 4.94 5.74 -5.54
N GLU A 201 6.22 5.86 -5.89
CA GLU A 201 6.92 4.83 -6.67
C GLU A 201 7.32 3.67 -5.74
N VAL A 202 7.06 2.43 -6.16
CA VAL A 202 7.52 1.23 -5.46
C VAL A 202 8.85 0.81 -6.04
N ARG A 203 9.90 0.92 -5.23
CA ARG A 203 11.27 0.56 -5.59
C ARG A 203 11.69 -0.73 -4.93
N ARG A 204 12.55 -1.48 -5.62
CA ARG A 204 13.19 -2.68 -5.11
C ARG A 204 14.56 -2.33 -4.54
N PHE A 205 14.82 -2.78 -3.32
CA PHE A 205 16.08 -2.64 -2.59
C PHE A 205 16.62 -4.03 -2.19
N GLY A 206 17.82 -4.07 -1.63
CA GLY A 206 18.46 -5.31 -1.17
C GLY A 206 19.04 -6.14 -2.33
N SER A 207 19.23 -7.43 -2.07
CA SER A 207 19.89 -8.34 -3.01
C SER A 207 18.91 -9.04 -3.95
N ALA A 208 19.45 -9.75 -4.95
CA ALA A 208 18.65 -10.59 -5.82
C ALA A 208 17.93 -11.73 -5.05
N SER A 209 18.55 -12.24 -3.97
CA SER A 209 18.06 -13.35 -3.16
C SER A 209 17.12 -12.93 -2.01
N ALA A 210 17.26 -11.69 -1.52
CA ALA A 210 16.39 -11.12 -0.49
C ALA A 210 15.95 -9.70 -0.88
N PRO A 211 15.09 -9.59 -1.91
CA PRO A 211 14.63 -8.28 -2.35
C PRO A 211 13.60 -7.71 -1.40
N GLU A 212 13.82 -6.46 -1.01
CA GLU A 212 12.86 -5.68 -0.26
C GLU A 212 12.17 -4.67 -1.18
N ARG A 213 10.92 -4.34 -0.87
CA ARG A 213 10.16 -3.36 -1.65
C ARG A 213 9.75 -2.23 -0.73
N ARG A 214 9.91 -1.01 -1.22
CA ARG A 214 9.57 0.18 -0.46
C ARG A 214 8.98 1.25 -1.35
N ALA A 215 8.06 2.00 -0.77
CA ALA A 215 7.59 3.25 -1.28
C ALA A 215 8.69 4.31 -1.23
N ALA A 216 8.97 4.95 -2.35
CA ALA A 216 9.70 6.21 -2.38
C ALA A 216 8.81 7.36 -1.87
N ARG A 217 9.42 8.51 -1.61
CA ARG A 217 8.68 9.73 -1.24
C ARG A 217 7.59 10.06 -2.25
N GLY A 218 6.39 10.34 -1.74
CA GLY A 218 5.21 10.64 -2.55
C GLY A 218 5.34 11.96 -3.31
N THR A 219 4.88 11.97 -4.57
CA THR A 219 4.71 13.16 -5.41
C THR A 219 3.24 13.57 -5.42
N ILE A 220 2.96 14.84 -5.17
CA ILE A 220 1.59 15.37 -5.15
C ILE A 220 1.17 15.78 -6.57
N LEU A 221 0.06 15.21 -7.05
CA LEU A 221 -0.61 15.56 -8.30
C LEU A 221 -1.88 16.34 -7.95
N LYS A 222 -1.97 17.61 -8.35
CA LYS A 222 -3.13 18.46 -8.05
C LYS A 222 -4.25 18.24 -9.09
N THR A 223 -5.49 18.08 -8.62
CA THR A 223 -6.65 17.94 -9.52
C THR A 223 -7.03 19.26 -10.20
N GLY A 224 -6.60 20.39 -9.63
CA GLY A 224 -6.81 21.74 -10.15
C GLY A 224 -7.65 22.63 -9.24
N GLN A 225 -8.13 22.12 -8.09
CA GLN A 225 -8.81 22.93 -7.08
C GLN A 225 -7.85 23.20 -5.91
N SER A 226 -7.50 24.47 -5.72
CA SER A 226 -6.82 25.01 -4.54
C SER A 226 -7.81 25.75 -3.67
#